data_AF-A0ABC8YDW1-F1
#
_entry.id   AF-A0ABC8YDW1-F1
#
_cell.length_a   1.000
_cell.length_b   1.000
_cell.length_c   1.000
_cell.angle_alpha   90.00
_cell.angle_beta   90.00
_cell.angle_gamma   90.00
#
_symmetry.space_group_name_H-M   'P 1'
#
loop_
_entity.id
_entity.type
_entity.pdbx_description
1 polymer ?
#
loop_
_entity_poly.entity_id
_entity_poly.type
_entity_poly.pdbx_seq_one_letter_code
_entity_poly.pdbx_strand_id
1 'polypeptide(L)'
;MEMAPACCVDEEELTLMKSLLEEGNDDDDREIEEMMRHCLSQAAELQDVDVLSSEALAWATGMEVAGARMAESMGSLAEDIRRGVAVLAQRPGEEAAAEALLRHAALADAHRADAEELVAATRRLQEKDLRRLAAAEHLVDPGCLVVVRFVVEVLGSDLADGRGAAAFEARPGEEALVDALRRQASNADALRATAEAFAHTVRRYQDAGSSQPAVAGVGNEECQDMII
;
A
#
# COMPACT_ATOMS: atom_id res chain seq x y z
N MET A 1 -24.59 37.53 -8.90
CA MET A 1 -23.41 36.64 -8.94
C MET A 1 -23.95 35.27 -8.55
N GLU A 2 -24.39 34.54 -9.56
CA GLU A 2 -25.03 33.23 -9.42
C GLU A 2 -23.90 32.22 -9.25
N MET A 3 -23.78 31.67 -8.03
CA MET A 3 -22.83 30.62 -7.72
C MET A 3 -23.33 29.36 -8.42
N ALA A 4 -22.71 29.01 -9.56
CA ALA A 4 -22.93 27.71 -10.17
C ALA A 4 -22.63 26.61 -9.12
N PRO A 5 -23.52 25.61 -8.94
CA PRO A 5 -23.28 24.55 -7.98
C PRO A 5 -22.09 23.71 -8.43
N ALA A 6 -21.18 23.43 -7.49
CA ALA A 6 -19.93 22.69 -7.68
C ALA A 6 -20.12 21.17 -7.95
N CYS A 7 -21.27 20.76 -8.49
CA CYS A 7 -21.60 19.37 -8.80
C CYS A 7 -21.72 19.22 -10.33
N CYS A 8 -20.62 19.41 -11.03
CA CYS A 8 -20.58 19.21 -12.48
C CYS A 8 -20.23 17.75 -12.77
N VAL A 9 -21.23 16.87 -12.68
CA VAL A 9 -21.29 15.67 -13.52
C VAL A 9 -21.89 16.15 -14.84
N ASP A 10 -21.15 16.01 -15.93
CA ASP A 10 -21.64 16.44 -17.24
C ASP A 10 -22.57 15.39 -17.87
N GLU A 11 -23.21 15.76 -18.97
CA GLU A 11 -24.26 14.93 -19.57
C GLU A 11 -23.70 13.68 -20.26
N GLU A 12 -22.44 13.72 -20.67
CA GLU A 12 -21.73 12.58 -21.25
C GLU A 12 -21.40 11.56 -20.16
N GLU A 13 -20.86 12.03 -19.03
CA GLU A 13 -20.57 11.23 -17.84
C GLU A 13 -21.86 10.60 -17.27
N LEU A 14 -22.96 11.34 -17.26
CA LEU A 14 -24.25 10.85 -16.80
C LEU A 14 -24.85 9.81 -17.76
N THR A 15 -24.61 9.94 -19.06
CA THR A 15 -24.99 8.94 -20.06
C THR A 15 -24.15 7.68 -19.91
N LEU A 16 -22.84 7.82 -19.66
CA LEU A 16 -21.93 6.70 -19.40
C LEU A 16 -22.37 5.89 -18.16
N MET A 17 -22.69 6.58 -17.06
CA MET A 17 -23.19 5.92 -15.83
C MET A 17 -24.50 5.15 -16.07
N LYS A 18 -25.39 5.67 -16.92
CA LYS A 18 -26.62 4.94 -17.29
C LYS A 18 -26.34 3.76 -18.21
N SER A 19 -25.38 3.87 -19.13
CA SER A 19 -24.94 2.74 -19.97
C SER A 19 -24.41 1.59 -19.13
N LEU A 20 -23.65 1.90 -18.07
CA LEU A 20 -23.17 0.93 -17.08
C LEU A 20 -24.31 0.16 -16.36
N LEU A 21 -25.50 0.75 -16.23
CA LEU A 21 -26.67 0.03 -15.69
C LEU A 21 -27.28 -0.95 -16.68
N GLU A 22 -27.13 -0.70 -17.98
CA GLU A 22 -27.64 -1.57 -19.05
C GLU A 22 -26.66 -2.71 -19.36
N GLU A 23 -25.36 -2.49 -19.15
CA GLU A 23 -24.28 -3.47 -19.30
C GLU A 23 -23.95 -4.26 -18.04
N GLY A 24 -24.40 -3.81 -16.86
CA GLY A 24 -24.17 -4.50 -15.59
C GLY A 24 -24.73 -5.92 -15.62
N ASN A 25 -23.85 -6.91 -15.79
CA ASN A 25 -24.22 -8.30 -15.76
C ASN A 25 -23.88 -8.86 -14.38
N ASP A 26 -24.89 -9.35 -13.65
CA ASP A 26 -24.77 -9.90 -12.29
C ASP A 26 -23.64 -10.96 -12.14
N ASP A 27 -23.18 -11.52 -13.27
CA ASP A 27 -22.08 -12.48 -13.31
C ASP A 27 -20.70 -11.87 -12.97
N ASP A 28 -20.42 -10.63 -13.38
CA ASP A 28 -19.12 -9.98 -13.14
C ASP A 28 -18.94 -9.65 -11.66
N ASP A 29 -20.00 -9.15 -11.02
CA ASP A 29 -20.01 -8.85 -9.59
C ASP A 29 -19.84 -10.13 -8.76
N ARG A 30 -20.53 -11.22 -9.14
CA ARG A 30 -20.36 -12.52 -8.48
C ARG A 30 -18.94 -13.05 -8.61
N GLU A 31 -18.29 -12.88 -9.76
CA GLU A 31 -16.89 -13.30 -9.96
C GLU A 31 -15.95 -12.55 -9.02
N ILE A 32 -16.14 -11.23 -8.88
CA ILE A 32 -15.37 -10.40 -7.94
C ILE A 32 -15.59 -10.87 -6.50
N GLU A 33 -16.83 -11.08 -6.08
CA GLU A 33 -17.15 -11.60 -4.74
C GLU A 33 -16.51 -12.98 -4.47
N GLU A 34 -16.57 -13.89 -5.45
CA GLU A 34 -15.97 -15.22 -5.35
C GLU A 34 -14.44 -15.16 -5.23
N MET A 35 -13.80 -14.30 -6.03
CA MET A 35 -12.37 -14.04 -5.95
C MET A 35 -12.00 -13.48 -4.57
N MET A 36 -12.72 -12.47 -4.07
CA MET A 36 -12.45 -11.85 -2.76
C MET A 36 -12.61 -12.85 -1.62
N ARG A 37 -13.68 -13.66 -1.66
CA ARG A 37 -13.91 -14.74 -0.70
C ARG A 37 -12.78 -15.77 -0.71
N HIS A 38 -12.29 -16.13 -1.89
CA HIS A 38 -11.16 -17.05 -2.04
C HIS A 38 -9.88 -16.46 -1.42
N CYS A 39 -9.56 -15.19 -1.71
CA CYS A 39 -8.40 -14.51 -1.14
C CYS A 39 -8.47 -14.40 0.39
N LEU A 40 -9.64 -14.07 0.94
CA LEU A 40 -9.86 -14.01 2.39
C LEU A 40 -9.72 -15.39 3.05
N SER A 41 -10.24 -16.44 2.41
CA SER A 41 -10.06 -17.82 2.88
C SER A 41 -8.57 -18.20 2.90
N GLN A 42 -7.83 -17.90 1.83
CA GLN A 42 -6.40 -18.15 1.75
C GLN A 42 -5.63 -17.36 2.83
N ALA A 43 -5.99 -16.10 3.06
CA ALA A 43 -5.39 -15.29 4.12
C ALA A 43 -5.65 -15.90 5.51
N ALA A 44 -6.85 -16.41 5.76
CA ALA A 44 -7.22 -17.07 7.01
C ALA A 44 -6.42 -18.36 7.23
N GLU A 45 -6.28 -19.21 6.21
CA GLU A 45 -5.45 -20.42 6.29
C GLU A 45 -3.99 -20.11 6.64
N LEU A 46 -3.44 -19.02 6.10
CA LEU A 46 -2.08 -18.58 6.40
C LEU A 46 -1.93 -17.96 7.81
N GLN A 47 -3.03 -17.56 8.47
CA GLN A 47 -2.96 -17.04 9.85
C GLN A 47 -2.52 -18.12 10.83
N ASP A 48 -2.90 -19.37 10.60
CA ASP A 48 -2.58 -20.49 11.50
C ASP A 48 -1.20 -21.12 11.23
N VAL A 49 -0.51 -20.69 10.17
CA VAL A 49 0.84 -21.17 9.84
C VAL A 49 1.89 -20.46 10.71
N ASP A 50 2.72 -21.23 11.42
CA ASP A 50 3.76 -20.69 12.32
C ASP A 50 4.88 -19.92 11.59
N VAL A 51 5.31 -20.44 10.43
CA VAL A 51 6.39 -19.85 9.61
C VAL A 51 5.89 -19.71 8.18
N LEU A 52 5.70 -18.48 7.72
CA LEU A 52 5.28 -18.21 6.36
C LEU A 52 6.43 -18.49 5.37
N SER A 53 6.10 -19.08 4.23
CA SER A 53 7.03 -19.22 3.12
C SER A 53 7.29 -17.86 2.45
N SER A 54 8.40 -17.73 1.73
CA SER A 54 8.68 -16.53 0.92
C SER A 54 7.59 -16.27 -0.12
N GLU A 55 6.98 -17.34 -0.66
CA GLU A 55 5.88 -17.24 -1.62
C GLU A 55 4.61 -16.69 -0.97
N ALA A 56 4.27 -17.17 0.23
CA ALA A 56 3.13 -16.66 0.99
C ALA A 56 3.29 -15.18 1.38
N LEU A 57 4.51 -14.74 1.72
CA LEU A 57 4.82 -13.34 2.00
C LEU A 57 4.75 -12.45 0.74
N ALA A 58 5.26 -12.95 -0.39
CA ALA A 58 5.17 -12.24 -1.67
C ALA A 58 3.71 -12.10 -2.11
N TRP A 59 2.91 -13.17 -1.96
CA TRP A 59 1.48 -13.15 -2.19
C TRP A 59 0.77 -12.13 -1.29
N ALA A 60 1.02 -12.16 0.03
CA ALA A 60 0.39 -11.23 0.97
C ALA A 60 0.71 -9.78 0.64
N THR A 61 1.96 -9.49 0.28
CA THR A 61 2.38 -8.13 -0.14
C THR A 61 1.73 -7.70 -1.45
N GLY A 62 1.64 -8.60 -2.43
CA GLY A 62 0.94 -8.33 -3.68
C GLY A 62 -0.55 -8.04 -3.46
N MET A 63 -1.20 -8.82 -2.60
CA MET A 63 -2.62 -8.66 -2.25
C MET A 63 -2.90 -7.41 -1.42
N GLU A 64 -1.99 -6.99 -0.52
CA GLU A 64 -2.14 -5.71 0.18
C GLU A 64 -2.16 -4.54 -0.80
N VAL A 65 -1.24 -4.53 -1.78
CA VAL A 65 -1.17 -3.47 -2.80
C VAL A 65 -2.37 -3.53 -3.74
N ALA A 66 -2.76 -4.72 -4.21
CA ALA A 66 -3.90 -4.90 -5.10
C ALA A 66 -5.22 -4.52 -4.41
N GLY A 67 -5.43 -4.99 -3.18
CA GLY A 67 -6.61 -4.67 -2.37
C GLY A 67 -6.71 -3.17 -2.06
N ALA A 68 -5.59 -2.51 -1.74
CA ALA A 68 -5.60 -1.06 -1.50
C ALA A 68 -6.01 -0.26 -2.75
N ARG A 69 -5.50 -0.65 -3.93
CA ARG A 69 -5.90 -0.03 -5.21
C ARG A 69 -7.36 -0.28 -5.55
N MET A 70 -7.84 -1.50 -5.31
CA MET A 70 -9.24 -1.86 -5.52
C MET A 70 -10.17 -1.04 -4.60
N ALA A 71 -9.84 -0.93 -3.31
CA ALA A 71 -10.59 -0.13 -2.35
C ALA A 71 -10.66 1.35 -2.74
N GLU A 72 -9.54 1.92 -3.19
CA GLU A 72 -9.48 3.29 -3.70
C GLU A 72 -10.36 3.48 -4.95
N SER A 73 -10.23 2.57 -5.93
CA SER A 73 -11.00 2.59 -7.17
C SER A 73 -12.51 2.49 -6.91
N MET A 74 -12.93 1.52 -6.09
CA MET A 74 -14.34 1.33 -5.73
C MET A 74 -14.89 2.50 -4.91
N GLY A 75 -14.06 3.08 -4.04
CA GLY A 75 -14.40 4.31 -3.32
C GLY A 75 -14.67 5.49 -4.25
N SER A 76 -13.78 5.72 -5.22
CA SER A 76 -13.96 6.77 -6.24
C SER A 76 -15.24 6.51 -7.04
N LEU A 77 -15.44 5.29 -7.53
CA LEU A 77 -16.63 4.91 -8.29
C LEU A 77 -17.92 5.18 -7.51
N ALA A 78 -17.99 4.77 -6.24
CA ALA A 78 -19.17 4.98 -5.42
C ALA A 78 -19.44 6.48 -5.17
N GLU A 79 -18.39 7.30 -5.02
CA GLU A 79 -18.52 8.76 -4.93
C GLU A 79 -19.02 9.38 -6.23
N ASP A 80 -18.49 8.96 -7.38
CA ASP A 80 -18.91 9.43 -8.70
C ASP A 80 -20.39 9.10 -8.95
N ILE A 81 -20.81 7.88 -8.65
CA ILE A 81 -22.20 7.45 -8.75
C ILE A 81 -23.09 8.30 -7.84
N ARG A 82 -22.71 8.55 -6.59
CA ARG A 82 -23.47 9.42 -5.67
C ARG A 82 -23.61 10.85 -6.21
N ARG A 83 -22.57 11.38 -6.86
CA ARG A 83 -22.64 12.69 -7.55
C ARG A 83 -23.64 12.65 -8.70
N GLY A 84 -23.63 11.61 -9.53
CA GLY A 84 -24.60 11.41 -10.61
C GLY A 84 -26.05 11.29 -10.11
N VAL A 85 -26.27 10.54 -9.03
CA VAL A 85 -27.58 10.43 -8.36
C VAL A 85 -28.09 11.79 -7.89
N ALA A 86 -27.22 12.64 -7.32
CA ALA A 86 -27.62 13.98 -6.88
C ALA A 86 -28.09 14.88 -8.05
N VAL A 87 -27.56 14.68 -9.26
CA VAL A 87 -28.02 15.35 -10.48
C VAL A 87 -29.36 14.77 -10.95
N LEU A 88 -29.51 13.45 -10.96
CA LEU A 88 -30.75 12.78 -11.37
C LEU A 88 -31.93 13.07 -10.44
N ALA A 89 -31.70 13.19 -9.14
CA ALA A 89 -32.75 13.51 -8.16
C ALA A 89 -33.43 14.86 -8.40
N GLN A 90 -32.83 15.74 -9.20
CA GLN A 90 -33.40 17.04 -9.59
C GLN A 90 -34.26 16.96 -10.86
N ARG A 91 -34.30 15.80 -11.52
CA ARG A 91 -34.95 15.60 -12.82
C ARG A 91 -36.23 14.75 -12.65
N PRO A 92 -37.41 15.29 -13.00
CA PRO A 92 -38.65 14.52 -12.94
C PRO A 92 -38.60 13.31 -13.88
N GLY A 93 -38.97 12.11 -13.40
CA GLY A 93 -39.03 10.89 -14.21
C GLY A 93 -37.74 10.06 -14.23
N GLU A 94 -36.71 10.48 -13.50
CA GLU A 94 -35.41 9.78 -13.40
C GLU A 94 -35.26 8.97 -12.10
N GLU A 95 -36.34 8.79 -11.33
CA GLU A 95 -36.31 8.16 -10.01
C GLU A 95 -35.80 6.71 -10.06
N ALA A 96 -36.21 5.95 -11.09
CA ALA A 96 -35.77 4.57 -11.28
C ALA A 96 -34.27 4.47 -11.62
N ALA A 97 -33.75 5.40 -12.43
CA ALA A 97 -32.33 5.45 -12.76
C ALA A 97 -31.49 5.83 -11.54
N ALA A 98 -31.96 6.80 -10.75
CA ALA A 98 -31.32 7.18 -9.49
C ALA A 98 -31.30 6.02 -8.48
N GLU A 99 -32.38 5.26 -8.35
CA GLU A 99 -32.43 4.08 -7.47
C GLU A 99 -31.51 2.94 -7.94
N ALA A 100 -31.42 2.70 -9.26
CA ALA A 100 -30.49 1.72 -9.82
C ALA A 100 -29.03 2.11 -9.56
N LEU A 101 -28.67 3.38 -9.76
CA LEU A 101 -27.33 3.89 -9.43
C LEU A 101 -27.03 3.79 -7.93
N LEU A 102 -27.99 4.07 -7.06
CA LEU A 102 -27.78 3.90 -5.61
C LEU A 102 -27.48 2.44 -5.23
N ARG A 103 -28.12 1.47 -5.87
CA ARG A 103 -27.79 0.05 -5.67
C ARG A 103 -26.36 -0.26 -6.13
N HIS A 104 -25.93 0.29 -7.26
CA HIS A 104 -24.57 0.12 -7.76
C HIS A 104 -23.54 0.78 -6.83
N ALA A 105 -23.81 1.97 -6.29
CA ALA A 105 -22.94 2.60 -5.29
C ALA A 105 -22.82 1.75 -4.03
N ALA A 106 -23.93 1.16 -3.56
CA ALA A 106 -23.91 0.26 -2.40
C ALA A 106 -23.09 -1.01 -2.66
N LEU A 107 -23.15 -1.55 -3.87
CA LEU A 107 -22.33 -2.70 -4.27
C LEU A 107 -20.83 -2.33 -4.35
N ALA A 108 -20.50 -1.18 -4.96
CA ALA A 108 -19.13 -0.68 -4.97
C ALA A 108 -18.58 -0.45 -3.54
N ASP A 109 -19.40 0.10 -2.63
CA ASP A 109 -19.03 0.24 -1.21
C ASP A 109 -18.80 -1.14 -0.54
N ALA A 110 -19.57 -2.18 -0.89
CA ALA A 110 -19.37 -3.53 -0.39
C ALA A 110 -18.04 -4.13 -0.89
N HIS A 111 -17.75 -4.04 -2.20
CA HIS A 111 -16.48 -4.47 -2.78
C HIS A 111 -15.29 -3.72 -2.16
N ARG A 112 -15.45 -2.42 -1.89
CA ARG A 112 -14.45 -1.64 -1.17
C ARG A 112 -14.20 -2.20 0.22
N ALA A 113 -15.25 -2.51 0.98
CA ALA A 113 -15.12 -3.05 2.33
C ALA A 113 -14.40 -4.42 2.32
N ASP A 114 -14.73 -5.30 1.38
CA ASP A 114 -14.05 -6.59 1.21
C ASP A 114 -12.56 -6.40 0.89
N ALA A 115 -12.24 -5.43 0.03
CA ALA A 115 -10.86 -5.10 -0.33
C ALA A 115 -10.07 -4.55 0.87
N GLU A 116 -10.69 -3.67 1.68
CA GLU A 116 -10.12 -3.16 2.93
C GLU A 116 -9.90 -4.30 3.96
N GLU A 117 -10.82 -5.27 4.04
CA GLU A 117 -10.65 -6.44 4.89
C GLU A 117 -9.46 -7.30 4.45
N LEU A 118 -9.31 -7.54 3.13
CA LEU A 118 -8.18 -8.28 2.58
C LEU A 118 -6.84 -7.59 2.86
N VAL A 119 -6.79 -6.26 2.71
CA VAL A 119 -5.62 -5.45 3.07
C VAL A 119 -5.29 -5.62 4.55
N ALA A 120 -6.28 -5.56 5.43
CA ALA A 120 -6.07 -5.75 6.85
C ALA A 120 -5.60 -7.18 7.18
N ALA A 121 -6.14 -8.19 6.50
CA ALA A 121 -5.77 -9.59 6.69
C ALA A 121 -4.33 -9.88 6.27
N THR A 122 -3.92 -9.39 5.11
CA THR A 122 -2.56 -9.55 4.58
C THR A 122 -1.53 -8.78 5.40
N ARG A 123 -1.85 -7.57 5.87
CA ARG A 123 -1.01 -6.81 6.81
C ARG A 123 -0.78 -7.58 8.12
N ARG A 124 -1.83 -8.22 8.67
CA ARG A 124 -1.68 -9.06 9.87
C ARG A 124 -0.70 -10.21 9.66
N LEU A 125 -0.69 -10.84 8.48
CA LEU A 125 0.27 -11.90 8.14
C LEU A 125 1.71 -11.38 8.13
N GLN A 126 1.95 -10.24 7.47
CA GLN A 126 3.28 -9.63 7.42
C GLN A 126 3.75 -9.20 8.81
N GLU A 127 2.89 -8.55 9.60
CA GLU A 127 3.23 -8.16 10.97
C GLU A 127 3.55 -9.39 11.85
N LYS A 128 2.82 -10.49 11.68
CA LYS A 128 3.11 -11.76 12.37
C LYS A 128 4.51 -12.26 12.02
N ASP A 129 4.87 -12.31 10.75
CA ASP A 129 6.20 -12.77 10.34
C ASP A 129 7.31 -11.79 10.79
N LEU A 130 7.08 -10.48 10.71
CA LEU A 130 8.02 -9.48 11.24
C LEU A 130 8.26 -9.66 12.74
N ARG A 131 7.20 -9.91 13.54
CA ARG A 131 7.34 -10.20 14.98
C ARG A 131 8.13 -11.49 15.22
N ARG A 132 7.88 -12.52 14.41
CA ARG A 132 8.62 -13.79 14.46
C ARG A 132 10.11 -13.60 14.15
N LEU A 133 10.44 -12.87 13.08
CA LEU A 133 11.82 -12.54 12.71
C LEU A 133 12.49 -11.73 13.82
N ALA A 134 11.81 -10.72 14.35
CA ALA A 134 12.33 -9.91 15.44
C ALA A 134 12.64 -10.73 16.70
N ALA A 135 11.82 -11.74 17.02
CA ALA A 135 12.06 -12.66 18.12
C ALA A 135 13.21 -13.64 17.83
N ALA A 136 13.28 -14.18 16.62
CA ALA A 136 14.32 -15.13 16.20
C ALA A 136 15.71 -14.49 16.11
N GLU A 137 15.78 -13.23 15.70
CA GLU A 137 17.03 -12.47 15.54
C GLU A 137 17.39 -11.61 16.78
N HIS A 138 16.63 -11.72 17.88
CA HIS A 138 16.78 -10.88 19.08
C HIS A 138 16.79 -9.37 18.80
N LEU A 139 16.19 -8.92 17.68
CA LEU A 139 16.12 -7.51 17.30
C LEU A 139 15.27 -6.68 18.30
N VAL A 140 14.43 -7.36 19.08
CA VAL A 140 13.74 -6.80 20.25
C VAL A 140 14.10 -7.60 21.49
N ASP A 141 15.39 -7.69 21.81
CA ASP A 141 15.82 -8.13 23.13
C ASP A 141 15.50 -7.05 24.18
N PRO A 142 14.87 -7.38 25.32
CA PRO A 142 14.66 -6.42 26.41
C PRO A 142 15.95 -5.76 26.89
N GLY A 143 17.09 -6.47 26.83
CA GLY A 143 18.42 -5.91 27.08
C GLY A 143 18.81 -4.88 26.02
N CYS A 144 18.57 -5.15 24.74
CA CYS A 144 18.72 -4.16 23.65
C CYS A 144 17.78 -2.97 23.81
N LEU A 145 16.54 -3.13 24.30
CA LEU A 145 15.65 -2.01 24.60
C LEU A 145 16.12 -1.18 25.79
N VAL A 146 16.70 -1.81 26.82
CA VAL A 146 17.34 -1.08 27.93
C VAL A 146 18.56 -0.33 27.43
N VAL A 147 19.37 -0.93 26.54
CA VAL A 147 20.52 -0.26 25.93
C VAL A 147 20.08 0.85 24.98
N VAL A 148 19.07 0.65 24.13
CA VAL A 148 18.54 1.69 23.23
C VAL A 148 17.86 2.80 24.03
N ARG A 149 17.11 2.49 25.10
CA ARG A 149 16.53 3.50 25.98
C ARG A 149 17.61 4.23 26.77
N PHE A 150 18.61 3.53 27.30
CA PHE A 150 19.77 4.13 27.96
C PHE A 150 20.55 5.01 26.99
N VAL A 151 20.75 4.56 25.76
CA VAL A 151 21.41 5.30 24.68
C VAL A 151 20.55 6.49 24.25
N VAL A 152 19.22 6.40 24.22
CA VAL A 152 18.34 7.54 23.92
C VAL A 152 18.24 8.53 25.09
N GLU A 153 18.28 8.07 26.33
CA GLU A 153 18.29 8.93 27.53
C GLU A 153 19.66 9.61 27.71
N VAL A 154 20.76 8.89 27.50
CA VAL A 154 22.14 9.40 27.60
C VAL A 154 22.51 10.22 26.35
N LEU A 155 22.30 9.71 25.14
CA LEU A 155 22.58 10.46 23.91
C LEU A 155 21.53 11.52 23.59
N GLY A 156 20.27 11.40 24.03
CA GLY A 156 19.28 12.48 23.88
C GLY A 156 19.61 13.70 24.74
N SER A 157 20.28 13.47 25.87
CA SER A 157 20.83 14.53 26.73
C SER A 157 22.17 15.07 26.18
N ASP A 158 23.05 14.18 25.70
CA ASP A 158 24.44 14.53 25.38
C ASP A 158 24.71 14.86 23.90
N LEU A 159 23.82 14.51 22.95
CA LEU A 159 23.89 14.97 21.54
C LEU A 159 23.37 16.40 21.38
N ALA A 160 22.47 16.85 22.25
CA ALA A 160 22.07 18.26 22.31
C ALA A 160 23.25 19.17 22.69
N ASP A 161 24.23 18.62 23.43
CA ASP A 161 25.38 19.35 23.98
C ASP A 161 26.76 18.90 23.42
N GLY A 162 26.81 17.90 22.53
CA GLY A 162 28.04 17.42 21.88
C GLY A 162 29.06 16.74 22.79
N ARG A 163 28.65 16.17 23.94
CA ARG A 163 29.57 15.70 25.01
C ARG A 163 29.68 14.17 25.19
N GLY A 164 28.86 13.37 24.50
CA GLY A 164 28.69 11.94 24.84
C GLY A 164 29.93 11.06 24.70
N ALA A 165 30.82 11.31 23.72
CA ALA A 165 32.04 10.52 23.55
C ALA A 165 33.18 10.96 24.50
N ALA A 166 33.25 12.25 24.84
CA ALA A 166 34.32 12.81 25.67
C ALA A 166 34.19 12.42 27.15
N ALA A 167 32.98 12.06 27.60
CA ALA A 167 32.72 11.69 28.99
C ALA A 167 33.36 10.36 29.42
N PHE A 168 33.61 9.44 28.48
CA PHE A 168 34.16 8.12 28.75
C PHE A 168 35.66 7.98 28.46
N GLU A 169 36.26 8.91 27.70
CA GLU A 169 37.71 8.89 27.42
C GLU A 169 38.59 9.16 28.65
N ALA A 170 38.02 9.59 29.78
CA ALA A 170 38.75 9.94 31.00
C ALA A 170 38.77 8.84 32.09
N ARG A 171 38.12 7.67 31.88
CA ARG A 171 38.01 6.62 32.91
C ARG A 171 38.93 5.42 32.60
N PRO A 172 39.98 5.16 33.41
CA PRO A 172 40.84 4.01 33.20
C PRO A 172 40.05 2.70 33.38
N GLY A 173 40.13 1.80 32.40
CA GLY A 173 39.47 0.47 32.43
C GLY A 173 38.21 0.34 31.56
N GLU A 174 37.73 1.40 30.92
CA GLU A 174 36.52 1.39 30.06
C GLU A 174 36.84 1.42 28.55
N GLU A 175 38.11 1.23 28.18
CA GLU A 175 38.61 1.26 26.79
C GLU A 175 37.88 0.27 25.87
N ALA A 176 37.56 -0.92 26.38
CA ALA A 176 36.82 -1.93 25.63
C ALA A 176 35.37 -1.51 25.33
N LEU A 177 34.74 -0.75 26.23
CA LEU A 177 33.39 -0.20 26.04
C LEU A 177 33.42 0.94 25.02
N VAL A 178 34.40 1.85 25.11
CA VAL A 178 34.59 2.93 24.15
C VAL A 178 34.84 2.38 22.74
N ASP A 179 35.69 1.35 22.61
CA ASP A 179 35.94 0.71 21.32
C ASP A 179 34.72 -0.05 20.78
N ALA A 180 33.92 -0.69 21.64
CA ALA A 180 32.66 -1.32 21.25
C ALA A 180 31.65 -0.28 20.74
N LEU A 181 31.52 0.85 21.44
CA LEU A 181 30.64 1.96 21.02
C LEU A 181 31.10 2.58 19.70
N ARG A 182 32.41 2.76 19.49
CA ARG A 182 32.95 3.26 18.21
C ARG A 182 32.68 2.29 17.06
N ARG A 183 32.86 0.98 17.28
CA ARG A 183 32.50 -0.05 16.28
C ARG A 183 31.01 -0.03 15.96
N GLN A 184 30.17 0.14 16.98
CA GLN A 184 28.72 0.18 16.79
C GLN A 184 28.25 1.45 16.08
N ALA A 185 28.84 2.61 16.38
CA ALA A 185 28.60 3.85 15.64
C ALA A 185 29.01 3.70 14.15
N SER A 186 30.19 3.12 13.90
CA SER A 186 30.64 2.84 12.54
C SER A 186 29.72 1.87 11.80
N ASN A 187 29.16 0.87 12.48
CA ASN A 187 28.20 -0.06 11.90
C ASN A 187 26.87 0.63 11.59
N ALA A 188 26.40 1.52 12.46
CA ALA A 188 25.17 2.29 12.24
C ALA A 188 25.31 3.25 11.05
N ASP A 189 26.47 3.89 10.90
CA ASP A 189 26.75 4.75 9.74
C ASP A 189 26.85 3.95 8.43
N ALA A 190 27.45 2.76 8.48
CA ALA A 190 27.49 1.86 7.33
C ALA A 190 26.08 1.40 6.90
N LEU A 191 25.23 1.02 7.87
CA LEU A 191 23.84 0.65 7.61
C LEU A 191 23.02 1.81 7.03
N ARG A 192 23.20 3.02 7.57
CA ARG A 192 22.57 4.24 7.03
C ARG A 192 22.98 4.48 5.59
N ALA A 193 24.28 4.39 5.29
CA ALA A 193 24.79 4.55 3.92
C ALA A 193 24.23 3.49 2.96
N THR A 194 24.10 2.24 3.40
CA THR A 194 23.47 1.17 2.61
C THR A 194 21.99 1.45 2.34
N ALA A 195 21.24 1.90 3.35
CA ALA A 195 19.83 2.26 3.20
C ALA A 195 19.64 3.45 2.25
N GLU A 196 20.49 4.48 2.35
CA GLU A 196 20.48 5.62 1.43
C GLU A 196 20.80 5.23 -0.01
N ALA A 197 21.78 4.33 -0.22
CA ALA A 197 22.11 3.81 -1.55
C ALA A 197 20.96 2.99 -2.16
N PHE A 198 20.27 2.18 -1.34
CA PHE A 198 19.06 1.47 -1.76
C PHE A 198 17.94 2.43 -2.14
N ALA A 199 17.64 3.42 -1.28
CA ALA A 199 16.62 4.42 -1.55
C ALA A 199 16.92 5.24 -2.83
N HIS A 200 18.18 5.59 -3.06
CA HIS A 200 18.62 6.26 -4.29
C HIS A 200 18.42 5.36 -5.53
N THR A 201 18.70 4.07 -5.41
CA THR A 201 18.49 3.10 -6.50
C THR A 201 17.02 2.95 -6.85
N VAL A 202 16.15 2.81 -5.83
CA VAL A 202 14.70 2.76 -6.00
C VAL A 202 14.16 4.02 -6.69
N ARG A 203 14.60 5.21 -6.25
CA ARG A 203 14.20 6.48 -6.87
C ARG A 203 14.60 6.56 -8.35
N ARG A 204 15.81 6.12 -8.68
CA ARG A 204 16.28 6.06 -10.08
C ARG A 204 15.43 5.13 -10.95
N TYR A 205 14.98 4.00 -10.41
CA TYR A 205 14.06 3.12 -11.13
C TYR A 205 12.68 3.74 -11.32
N GLN A 206 12.17 4.46 -10.32
CA GLN A 206 10.90 5.18 -10.41
C GLN A 206 10.97 6.31 -11.45
N ASP A 207 12.06 7.09 -11.47
CA ASP A 207 12.26 8.17 -12.44
C ASP A 207 12.45 7.64 -13.88
N ALA A 208 13.12 6.49 -14.03
CA ALA A 208 13.27 5.82 -15.32
C ALA A 208 11.96 5.17 -15.81
N GLY A 209 11.14 4.64 -14.88
CA GLY A 209 9.79 4.14 -15.18
C GLY A 209 8.80 5.25 -15.52
N SER A 210 9.03 6.47 -15.05
CA SER A 210 8.26 7.67 -15.42
C SER A 210 8.66 8.28 -16.78
N SER A 211 9.72 7.78 -17.42
CA SER A 211 10.19 8.24 -18.72
C SER A 211 9.91 7.18 -19.79
N GLN A 212 8.63 6.99 -20.12
CA GLN A 212 8.27 6.30 -21.35
C GLN A 212 8.70 7.19 -22.53
N PRO A 213 9.54 6.72 -23.47
CA PRO A 213 9.77 7.47 -24.69
C PRO A 213 8.46 7.43 -25.48
N ALA A 214 7.98 8.60 -25.90
CA ALA A 214 6.94 8.71 -26.90
C ALA A 214 7.45 8.01 -28.18
N VAL A 215 6.97 6.79 -28.44
CA VAL A 215 7.17 6.14 -29.73
C VAL A 215 6.20 6.79 -30.71
N ALA A 216 6.73 7.77 -31.42
CA ALA A 216 6.19 8.26 -32.67
C ALA A 216 6.02 7.08 -33.65
N GLY A 217 4.89 7.08 -34.35
CA GLY A 217 4.47 5.99 -35.24
C GLY A 217 5.45 5.66 -36.36
N VAL A 218 5.58 4.35 -36.60
CA VAL A 218 5.96 3.69 -37.86
C VAL A 218 5.19 2.36 -37.79
N GLY A 219 4.10 2.18 -38.52
CA GLY A 219 4.14 1.77 -39.92
C GLY A 219 3.81 0.27 -39.97
N ASN A 220 2.58 -0.06 -40.35
CA ASN A 220 2.16 -1.41 -40.75
C ASN A 220 3.13 -1.96 -41.78
N GLU A 221 3.69 -3.15 -41.54
CA GLU A 221 4.09 -4.07 -42.61
C GLU A 221 4.27 -5.50 -42.03
N GLU A 222 3.37 -6.36 -42.49
CA GLU A 222 3.48 -7.80 -42.78
C GLU A 222 4.57 -8.65 -42.11
N CYS A 223 4.12 -9.77 -41.51
CA CYS A 223 4.78 -11.07 -41.66
C CYS A 223 3.75 -12.19 -41.37
N GLN A 224 2.94 -12.49 -42.39
CA GLN A 224 2.41 -13.83 -42.63
C GLN A 224 3.53 -14.72 -43.20
N ASP A 225 3.41 -16.03 -42.92
CA ASP A 225 4.08 -17.18 -43.55
C ASP A 225 5.58 -17.45 -43.31
N MET A 226 5.88 -18.59 -42.64
CA MET A 226 6.57 -19.80 -43.18
C MET A 226 6.85 -20.80 -42.02
N ILE A 227 6.10 -21.92 -41.87
CA ILE A 227 6.42 -23.32 -42.29
C ILE A 227 7.81 -23.79 -41.79
N ILE A 228 7.97 -24.79 -40.90
CA ILE A 228 7.64 -26.24 -40.97
C ILE A 228 7.19 -26.76 -39.60
#